data_AF-A0A2A5SQF8-F1
#
_entry.id   AF-A0A2A5SQF8-F1
#
_cell.length_a   1.000
_cell.length_b   1.000
_cell.length_c   1.000
_cell.angle_alpha   90.00
_cell.angle_beta   90.00
_cell.angle_gamma   90.00
#
_symmetry.space_group_name_H-M   'P 1'
#
loop_
_entity.id
_entity.type
_entity.pdbx_description
1 polymer ?
#
loop_
_entity_poly.entity_id
_entity_poly.type
_entity_poly.pdbx_seq_one_letter_code
_entity_poly.pdbx_strand_id
1 'polypeptide(L)' 'MFISSITSLSVAEVSKRISPWHMEHGKRVEDEYEKIKIV' A
#
# COMPACT_ATOMS: atom_id res chain seq x y z
N MET A 1 -9.58 -11.53 2.39
CA MET A 1 -8.21 -11.02 2.18
C MET A 1 -7.24 -12.03 2.79
N PHE A 2 -6.13 -12.38 2.12
CA PHE A 2 -5.16 -13.37 2.61
C PHE A 2 -4.59 -13.03 4.00
N ILE A 3 -4.42 -11.74 4.30
CA ILE A 3 -3.87 -11.28 5.59
C ILE A 3 -4.88 -11.44 6.74
N SER A 4 -6.17 -11.22 6.49
CA SER A 4 -7.20 -11.42 7.52
C SER A 4 -7.44 -12.91 7.84
N SER A 5 -7.06 -13.82 6.93
CA SER A 5 -7.16 -15.27 7.18
C SER A 5 -6.00 -15.85 7.98
N ILE A 6 -4.87 -15.13 8.09
CA ILE A 6 -3.68 -15.56 8.85
C ILE A 6 -3.47 -14.73 10.13
N THR A 7 -4.31 -13.73 10.36
CA THR A 7 -4.31 -12.89 11.57
C THR A 7 -5.67 -13.00 12.24
N SER A 8 -5.75 -12.75 13.55
CA SER A 8 -7.04 -12.63 14.27
C SER A 8 -7.72 -11.29 14.01
N LEU A 9 -7.26 -10.50 13.03
CA LEU A 9 -7.75 -9.17 12.73
C LEU A 9 -8.88 -9.25 11.69
N SER A 10 -9.92 -8.46 11.90
CA SER A 10 -10.96 -8.26 10.91
C SER A 10 -10.41 -7.61 9.64
N VAL A 11 -11.14 -7.77 8.53
CA VAL A 11 -10.81 -7.11 7.26
C VAL A 11 -10.68 -5.60 7.45
N ALA A 12 -11.54 -4.98 8.27
CA ALA A 12 -11.51 -3.55 8.52
C ALA A 12 -10.24 -3.09 9.26
N GLU A 13 -9.78 -3.86 10.25
CA GLU A 13 -8.54 -3.58 10.98
C GLU A 13 -7.31 -3.76 10.10
N VAL A 14 -7.29 -4.82 9.29
CA VAL A 14 -6.24 -5.04 8.30
C VAL A 14 -6.19 -3.88 7.31
N SER A 15 -7.34 -3.49 6.73
CA SER A 15 -7.43 -2.36 5.80
C SER A 15 -6.92 -1.06 6.42
N LYS A 16 -7.36 -0.70 7.64
CA LYS A 16 -6.86 0.50 8.32
C LYS A 16 -5.34 0.50 8.50
N ARG A 17 -4.75 -0.67 8.79
CA ARG A 17 -3.31 -0.79 9.04
C ARG A 17 -2.48 -0.75 7.75
N ILE A 18 -2.98 -1.33 6.67
CA ILE A 18 -2.22 -1.41 5.40
C ILE A 18 -2.44 -0.21 4.49
N SER A 19 -3.57 0.51 4.60
CA SER A 19 -3.88 1.64 3.70
C SER A 19 -2.78 2.70 3.68
N PRO A 20 -2.22 3.16 4.82
CA PRO A 20 -1.13 4.15 4.81
C PRO A 20 0.09 3.67 4.03
N TRP A 21 0.49 2.40 4.23
CA TRP A 21 1.62 1.80 3.50
C TRP A 21 1.36 1.75 1.99
N HIS A 22 0.14 1.39 1.57
CA HIS A 22 -0.22 1.38 0.14
C HIS A 22 -0.18 2.77 -0.49
N MET A 23 -0.62 3.80 0.23
CA MET A 23 -0.57 5.19 -0.26
C MET A 23 0.87 5.71 -0.34
N GLU A 24 1.68 5.45 0.68
CA GLU A 24 3.10 5.82 0.68
C GLU A 24 3.87 5.10 -0.43
N HIS A 25 3.59 3.81 -0.64
CA HIS A 25 4.19 3.03 -1.72
C HIS A 25 3.77 3.56 -3.10
N GLY A 26 2.48 3.82 -3.30
CA GLY A 26 1.96 4.41 -4.53
C GLY A 26 2.62 5.73 -4.87
N LYS A 27 2.77 6.62 -3.88
CA LYS A 27 3.47 7.89 -4.03
C LYS A 27 4.94 7.71 -4.40
N ARG A 28 5.65 6.79 -3.73
CA ARG A 28 7.06 6.51 -4.06
C ARG A 28 7.23 6.03 -5.51
N VAL A 29 6.34 5.16 -5.97
CA VAL A 29 6.36 4.65 -7.36
C VAL A 29 6.14 5.79 -8.36
N GLU A 30 5.21 6.71 -8.07
CA GLU A 30 4.98 7.89 -8.90
C GLU A 30 6.19 8.83 -8.92
N ASP A 31 6.78 9.12 -7.76
CA ASP A 31 7.99 9.95 -7.64
C ASP A 31 9.20 9.34 -8.38
N GLU A 32 9.33 8.00 -8.39
CA GLU A 32 10.38 7.29 -9.12
C GLU A 32 10.12 7.29 -10.63
N TYR A 33 8.86 7.13 -11.05
CA TYR A 33 8.47 7.20 -12.45
C TYR A 33 8.77 8.58 -13.06
N GLU A 34 8.42 9.66 -12.37
CA GLU A 34 8.68 11.03 -12.83
C GLU A 34 10.18 11.34 -12.97
N LYS A 35 11.05 10.72 -12.16
CA LYS A 35 12.51 10.89 -12.28
C LYS A 35 13.11 10.20 -13.51
N ILE A 36 12.51 9.09 -13.95
CA ILE A 36 13.03 8.26 -15.03
C ILE A 36 12.39 8.66 -16.37
N LYS A 37 11.27 9.37 -16.34
CA LYS A 37 10.59 9.85 -17.55
C LYS A 37 11.46 10.88 -18.28
N ILE A 38 12.18 10.41 -19.29
CA ILE A 38 12.86 11.27 -20.26
C ILE A 38 11.77 11.95 -21.10
N VAL A 39 11.72 13.29 -21.06
CA VAL A 39 10.81 14.14 -21.85
C VAL A 39 11.42 14.40 -23.22
#